data_AF-A0A2P2C5F1-F1
#
_entry.id   AF-A0A2P2C5F1-F1
#
_cell.length_a   1.000
_cell.length_b   1.000
_cell.length_c   1.000
_cell.angle_alpha   90.00
_cell.angle_beta   90.00
_cell.angle_gamma   90.00
#
_symmetry.space_group_name_H-M   'P 1'
#
loop_
_entity.id
_entity.type
_entity.pdbx_description
1 polymer ?
#
loop_
_entity_poly.entity_id
_entity_poly.type
_entity_poly.pdbx_seq_one_letter_code
_entity_poly.pdbx_strand_id
1 'polypeptide(L)'
;MHDVSGCIRIRPALNETERSFLADLSDSGRTLRGTPTGRGDGTVPFAHLAWDVCPDGCCLTWNPAAERASMMVPSLRFLLDHLLRGGAKGEGSPQLAGFTFDHVLDGVVAGAGRVVEVSANRVSEHELTQPCTGVKRPRPRRQPLPANVIELRPRRA
;
A
#
# COMPACT_ATOMS: atom_id res chain seq x y z
N MET A 1 11.62 7.14 7.87
CA MET A 1 11.07 5.81 7.54
C MET A 1 9.59 5.87 7.84
N HIS A 2 8.73 5.84 6.82
CA HIS A 2 7.29 5.71 7.06
C HIS A 2 7.04 4.24 7.37
N ASP A 3 6.47 3.98 8.55
CA ASP A 3 6.09 2.63 8.92
C ASP A 3 4.96 2.17 7.99
N VAL A 4 5.16 1.01 7.37
CA VAL A 4 4.17 0.38 6.49
C VAL A 4 3.57 -0.77 7.27
N SER A 5 2.25 -0.87 7.30
CA SER A 5 1.54 -1.86 8.09
C SER A 5 0.44 -2.52 7.26
N GLY A 6 0.27 -3.82 7.47
CA GLY A 6 -0.75 -4.62 6.79
C GLY A 6 -0.18 -5.49 5.67
N CYS A 7 -1.06 -6.29 5.08
CA CYS A 7 -0.73 -7.14 3.94
C CYS A 7 -2.00 -7.39 3.09
N ILE A 8 -1.79 -7.62 1.80
CA ILE A 8 -2.85 -8.07 0.88
C ILE A 8 -2.72 -9.58 0.75
N ARG A 9 -3.76 -10.33 1.10
CA ARG A 9 -3.79 -11.79 0.96
C ARG A 9 -4.07 -12.16 -0.48
N ILE A 10 -3.47 -13.25 -0.94
CA ILE A 10 -3.62 -13.82 -2.28
C ILE A 10 -4.25 -15.21 -2.14
N ARG A 11 -5.34 -15.47 -2.87
CA ARG A 11 -6.03 -16.76 -2.86
C ARG A 11 -6.44 -17.20 -4.28
N PRO A 12 -6.03 -18.38 -4.76
CA PRO A 12 -5.07 -19.29 -4.14
C PRO A 12 -3.69 -18.65 -3.97
N ALA A 13 -2.83 -19.22 -3.13
CA ALA A 13 -1.46 -18.74 -2.97
C ALA A 13 -0.70 -18.89 -4.30
N LEU A 14 0.28 -18.01 -4.51
CA LEU A 14 1.13 -18.03 -5.70
C LEU A 14 1.93 -19.33 -5.76
N ASN A 15 2.02 -19.90 -6.96
CA ASN A 15 2.85 -21.06 -7.21
C ASN A 15 4.35 -20.69 -7.24
N GLU A 16 5.22 -21.68 -7.42
CA GLU A 16 6.67 -21.45 -7.45
C GLU A 16 7.13 -20.56 -8.62
N THR A 17 6.58 -20.76 -9.81
CA THR A 17 6.90 -19.98 -11.01
C THR A 17 6.54 -18.51 -10.83
N GLU A 18 5.34 -18.24 -10.31
CA GLU A 18 4.86 -16.88 -10.05
C GLU A 18 5.69 -16.17 -8.99
N ARG A 19 5.99 -16.86 -7.88
CA ARG A 19 6.85 -16.33 -6.82
C ARG A 19 8.24 -16.01 -7.34
N SER A 20 8.86 -16.93 -8.07
CA SER A 20 10.20 -16.72 -8.65
C SER A 20 10.18 -15.53 -9.61
N PHE A 21 9.17 -15.42 -10.46
CA PHE A 21 9.08 -14.30 -11.40
C PHE A 21 8.94 -12.95 -10.69
N LEU A 22 8.10 -12.86 -9.64
CA LEU A 22 7.92 -11.62 -8.89
C LEU A 22 9.15 -11.26 -8.05
N ALA A 23 9.83 -12.26 -7.48
CA ALA A 23 11.11 -12.05 -6.80
C ALA A 23 12.17 -11.53 -7.78
N ASP A 24 12.35 -12.19 -8.92
CA ASP A 24 13.30 -11.77 -9.96
C ASP A 24 12.97 -10.36 -10.50
N LEU A 25 11.69 -10.04 -10.67
CA LEU A 25 11.27 -8.72 -11.14
C LEU A 25 11.59 -7.62 -10.10
N SER A 26 11.45 -7.92 -8.82
CA SER A 26 11.79 -7.01 -7.73
C SER A 26 13.31 -6.82 -7.63
N ASP A 27 14.09 -7.90 -7.74
CA ASP A 27 15.55 -7.89 -7.57
C ASP A 27 16.30 -7.36 -8.79
N SER A 28 15.76 -7.56 -10.00
CA SER A 28 16.44 -7.16 -11.25
C SER A 28 16.52 -5.65 -11.46
N GLY A 29 15.83 -4.84 -10.64
CA GLY A 29 15.73 -3.40 -10.83
C GLY A 29 15.02 -3.00 -12.13
N ARG A 30 14.33 -3.92 -12.79
CA ARG A 30 13.54 -3.62 -13.99
C ARG A 30 12.28 -2.85 -13.61
N THR A 31 11.79 -2.05 -14.55
CA THR A 31 10.48 -1.40 -14.39
C THR A 31 9.37 -2.33 -14.88
N LEU A 32 8.14 -2.06 -14.44
CA LEU A 32 6.95 -2.80 -14.87
C LEU A 32 6.75 -2.73 -16.40
N ARG A 33 7.16 -1.65 -17.06
CA ARG A 33 7.18 -1.56 -18.54
C ARG A 33 8.19 -2.49 -19.21
N GLY A 34 9.21 -2.93 -18.48
CA GLY A 34 10.19 -3.89 -18.97
C GLY A 34 9.64 -5.31 -19.05
N THR A 35 8.47 -5.59 -18.45
CA THR A 35 7.88 -6.94 -18.42
C THR A 35 7.29 -7.34 -19.78
N PRO A 36 7.06 -8.66 -20.02
CA PRO A 36 6.41 -9.15 -21.24
C PRO A 36 5.10 -8.45 -21.58
N THR A 37 4.29 -8.19 -20.55
CA THR A 37 2.94 -7.61 -20.68
C THR A 37 2.92 -6.09 -20.54
N GLY A 38 4.01 -5.48 -20.08
CA GLY A 38 4.13 -4.03 -19.93
C GLY A 38 4.82 -3.33 -21.09
N ARG A 39 5.61 -4.06 -21.90
CA ARG A 39 6.32 -3.48 -23.03
C ARG A 39 5.33 -2.94 -24.07
N GLY A 40 5.47 -1.67 -24.42
CA GLY A 40 4.65 -1.00 -25.43
C GLY A 40 3.28 -0.54 -24.91
N ASP A 41 2.93 -0.85 -23.66
CA ASP A 41 1.69 -0.40 -23.06
C ASP A 41 1.87 0.94 -22.34
N GLY A 42 1.28 2.00 -22.90
CA GLY A 42 1.34 3.35 -22.34
C GLY A 42 0.60 3.50 -21.01
N THR A 43 -0.30 2.58 -20.67
CA THR A 43 -1.05 2.56 -19.40
C THR A 43 -0.22 2.02 -18.24
N VAL A 44 0.86 1.29 -18.52
CA VAL A 44 1.71 0.70 -17.48
C VAL A 44 2.62 1.78 -16.88
N PRO A 45 2.66 1.89 -15.54
CA PRO A 45 3.48 2.90 -14.88
C PRO A 45 4.97 2.61 -15.08
N PHE A 46 5.76 3.68 -15.22
CA PHE A 46 7.21 3.59 -15.15
C PHE A 46 7.62 3.56 -13.67
N ALA A 47 7.50 2.38 -13.06
CA ALA A 47 7.79 2.13 -11.65
C ALA A 47 8.51 0.79 -11.49
N HIS A 48 9.23 0.62 -10.39
CA HIS A 48 9.75 -0.67 -9.97
C HIS A 48 8.66 -1.51 -9.28
N LEU A 49 8.84 -2.82 -9.24
CA LEU A 49 8.00 -3.67 -8.40
C LEU A 49 8.45 -3.52 -6.94
N ALA A 50 7.55 -3.00 -6.11
CA ALA A 50 7.78 -2.79 -4.67
C ALA A 50 6.73 -3.51 -3.82
N TRP A 51 6.10 -4.55 -4.38
CA TRP A 51 5.22 -5.45 -3.65
C TRP A 51 5.97 -6.73 -3.35
N ASP A 52 6.45 -6.85 -2.12
CA ASP A 52 7.19 -8.02 -1.67
C ASP A 52 6.20 -9.16 -1.40
N VAL A 53 6.46 -10.29 -2.04
CA VAL A 53 5.70 -11.54 -1.87
C VAL A 53 6.28 -12.29 -0.67
N CYS A 54 5.42 -12.78 0.22
CA CYS A 54 5.90 -13.63 1.31
C CYS A 54 6.45 -14.97 0.78
N PRO A 55 7.31 -15.67 1.55
CA PRO A 55 7.87 -16.96 1.12
C PRO A 55 6.80 -17.99 0.74
N ASP A 56 5.64 -17.98 1.40
CA ASP A 56 4.53 -18.89 1.13
C ASP A 56 3.64 -18.47 -0.06
N GLY A 57 3.89 -17.31 -0.67
CA GLY A 57 3.10 -16.80 -1.80
C GLY A 57 1.67 -16.38 -1.44
N CYS A 58 1.35 -16.27 -0.15
CA CYS A 58 -0.01 -16.03 0.32
C CYS A 58 -0.32 -14.57 0.64
N CYS A 59 0.68 -13.69 0.67
CA CYS A 59 0.46 -12.25 0.90
C CYS A 59 1.50 -11.35 0.21
N LEU A 60 1.08 -10.11 -0.05
CA LEU A 60 1.89 -9.00 -0.53
C LEU A 60 2.03 -7.95 0.57
N THR A 61 3.22 -7.40 0.69
CA THR A 61 3.53 -6.25 1.54
C THR A 61 4.22 -5.18 0.72
N TRP A 62 4.11 -3.91 1.12
CA TRP A 62 4.72 -2.81 0.38
C TRP A 62 6.13 -2.53 0.89
N ASN A 63 7.09 -2.42 -0.03
CA ASN A 63 8.48 -2.08 0.24
C ASN A 63 8.72 -0.57 -0.01
N PRO A 64 8.78 0.26 1.04
CA PRO A 64 8.95 1.71 0.88
C PRO A 64 10.36 2.11 0.45
N ALA A 65 11.34 1.20 0.44
CA ALA A 65 12.69 1.46 -0.03
C ALA A 65 12.84 1.28 -1.55
N ALA A 66 12.01 0.43 -2.15
CA ALA A 66 12.07 0.12 -3.58
C ALA A 66 11.32 1.16 -4.44
N GLU A 67 10.23 1.74 -3.96
CA GLU A 67 9.43 2.69 -4.74
C GLU A 67 8.63 3.67 -3.87
N ARG A 68 8.20 4.79 -4.47
CA ARG A 68 7.38 5.82 -3.81
C ARG A 68 5.96 5.32 -3.54
N ALA A 69 5.37 5.69 -2.40
CA ALA A 69 4.02 5.30 -2.01
C ALA A 69 2.92 5.69 -3.02
N SER A 70 3.12 6.73 -3.83
CA SER A 70 2.21 7.08 -4.94
C SER A 70 2.09 5.99 -6.01
N MET A 71 3.03 5.04 -6.05
CA MET A 71 3.02 3.91 -6.97
C MET A 71 2.36 2.67 -6.39
N MET A 72 1.91 2.66 -5.12
CA MET A 72 1.25 1.50 -4.52
C MET A 72 0.07 1.02 -5.39
N VAL A 73 -0.89 1.90 -5.68
CA VAL A 73 -2.06 1.54 -6.49
C VAL A 73 -1.72 1.27 -7.96
N PRO A 74 -0.96 2.12 -8.68
CA PRO A 74 -0.59 1.83 -10.07
C PRO A 74 0.14 0.50 -10.25
N SER A 75 1.11 0.19 -9.39
CA SER A 75 1.87 -1.08 -9.47
C SER A 75 1.02 -2.29 -9.07
N LEU A 76 0.12 -2.14 -8.09
CA LEU A 76 -0.79 -3.21 -7.69
C LEU A 76 -1.83 -3.52 -8.77
N ARG A 77 -2.37 -2.49 -9.44
CA ARG A 77 -3.24 -2.67 -10.60
C ARG A 77 -2.54 -3.39 -11.74
N PHE A 78 -1.26 -3.05 -11.99
CA PHE A 78 -0.45 -3.79 -12.94
C PHE A 78 -0.39 -5.28 -12.57
N LEU A 79 -0.04 -5.64 -11.32
CA LEU A 79 0.01 -7.04 -10.89
C LEU A 79 -1.32 -7.75 -11.16
N LEU A 80 -2.44 -7.13 -10.79
CA LEU A 80 -3.77 -7.69 -11.00
C LEU A 80 -4.10 -7.87 -12.48
N ASP A 81 -4.04 -6.79 -13.26
CA ASP A 81 -4.52 -6.73 -14.64
C ASP A 81 -3.58 -7.43 -15.63
N HIS A 82 -2.31 -7.63 -15.27
CA HIS A 82 -1.32 -8.22 -16.16
C HIS A 82 -0.87 -9.63 -15.75
N LEU A 83 -0.90 -9.97 -14.46
CA LEU A 83 -0.24 -11.17 -13.97
C LEU A 83 -1.10 -12.10 -13.10
N LEU A 84 -2.05 -11.58 -12.30
CA LEU A 84 -2.62 -12.39 -11.21
C LEU A 84 -4.08 -12.82 -11.41
N ARG A 85 -4.95 -11.95 -11.93
CA ARG A 85 -6.39 -12.27 -12.00
C ARG A 85 -6.75 -13.04 -13.27
N GLY A 86 -7.90 -13.70 -13.27
CA GLY A 86 -8.46 -14.31 -14.48
C GLY A 86 -8.77 -13.27 -15.56
N GLY A 87 -8.37 -13.56 -16.79
CA GLY A 87 -8.44 -12.60 -17.91
C GLY A 87 -7.36 -11.52 -17.85
N ALA A 88 -6.28 -11.73 -17.09
CA ALA A 88 -5.13 -10.83 -17.11
C ALA A 88 -4.45 -10.84 -18.50
N LYS A 89 -3.82 -9.73 -18.87
CA LYS A 89 -3.15 -9.58 -20.18
C LYS A 89 -2.04 -10.61 -20.44
N GLY A 90 -1.45 -11.16 -19.39
CA GLY A 90 -0.45 -12.21 -19.49
C GLY A 90 -0.98 -13.59 -19.82
N GLU A 91 -2.29 -13.80 -19.66
CA GLU A 91 -2.92 -15.10 -19.88
C GLU A 91 -2.75 -15.55 -21.34
N GLY A 92 -2.22 -16.75 -21.53
CA GLY A 92 -1.87 -17.28 -22.85
C GLY A 92 -0.50 -16.83 -23.40
N SER A 93 0.26 -16.00 -22.69
CA SER A 93 1.62 -15.64 -23.08
C SER A 93 2.61 -16.80 -22.88
N PRO A 94 3.38 -17.22 -23.90
CA PRO A 94 4.41 -18.25 -23.73
C PRO A 94 5.50 -17.86 -22.72
N GLN A 95 5.75 -16.55 -22.53
CA GLN A 95 6.75 -16.05 -21.58
C GLN A 95 6.28 -16.12 -20.12
N LEU A 96 4.99 -16.39 -19.89
CA LEU A 96 4.39 -16.58 -18.57
C LEU A 96 3.82 -17.99 -18.44
N ALA A 97 4.44 -18.95 -19.14
CA ALA A 97 4.08 -20.35 -19.01
C ALA A 97 4.22 -20.81 -17.55
N GLY A 98 3.15 -21.37 -16.99
CA GLY A 98 3.09 -21.82 -15.59
C GLY A 98 2.43 -20.84 -14.62
N PHE A 99 1.99 -19.66 -15.08
CA PHE A 99 1.08 -18.81 -14.29
C PHE A 99 -0.34 -19.38 -14.32
N THR A 100 -1.06 -19.34 -13.20
CA THR A 100 -2.42 -19.86 -13.06
C THR A 100 -3.49 -18.81 -13.32
N PHE A 101 -3.18 -17.52 -13.11
CA PHE A 101 -4.10 -16.41 -13.38
C PHE A 101 -5.48 -16.57 -12.69
N ASP A 102 -5.55 -17.18 -11.52
CA ASP A 102 -6.81 -17.45 -10.81
C ASP A 102 -6.86 -16.77 -9.44
N HIS A 103 -5.94 -15.84 -9.19
CA HIS A 103 -5.78 -15.22 -7.88
C HIS A 103 -6.82 -14.13 -7.61
N VAL A 104 -7.31 -14.16 -6.39
CA VAL A 104 -8.16 -13.15 -5.77
C VAL A 104 -7.39 -12.53 -4.61
N LEU A 105 -7.22 -11.22 -4.69
CA LEU A 105 -6.53 -10.43 -3.68
C LEU A 105 -7.54 -9.73 -2.77
N ASP A 106 -7.28 -9.81 -1.47
CA ASP A 106 -8.07 -9.16 -0.42
C ASP A 106 -7.16 -8.68 0.71
N GLY A 107 -7.32 -7.44 1.16
CA GLY A 107 -6.61 -6.94 2.33
C GLY A 107 -6.33 -5.45 2.27
N VAL A 108 -5.55 -4.98 3.24
CA VAL A 108 -5.27 -3.56 3.41
C VAL A 108 -3.80 -3.38 3.74
N VAL A 109 -3.18 -2.40 3.09
CA VAL A 109 -1.82 -1.94 3.39
C VAL A 109 -1.85 -0.43 3.58
N ALA A 110 -1.38 0.02 4.72
CA ALA A 110 -1.28 1.42 5.09
C ALA A 110 0.19 1.84 5.17
N GLY A 111 0.54 3.00 4.63
CA GLY A 111 1.90 3.51 4.66
C GLY A 111 1.99 4.91 4.07
N ALA A 112 2.93 5.73 4.57
CA ALA A 112 3.23 7.06 4.04
C ALA A 112 2.01 7.98 3.83
N GLY A 113 1.03 7.93 4.74
CA GLY A 113 -0.18 8.76 4.65
C GLY A 113 -1.22 8.25 3.65
N ARG A 114 -1.12 6.99 3.21
CA ARG A 114 -2.05 6.35 2.28
C ARG A 114 -2.50 5.00 2.83
N VAL A 115 -3.71 4.61 2.49
CA VAL A 115 -4.27 3.28 2.72
C VAL A 115 -4.71 2.73 1.37
N VAL A 116 -4.16 1.58 1.01
CA VAL A 116 -4.57 0.82 -0.16
C VAL A 116 -5.37 -0.37 0.33
N GLU A 117 -6.61 -0.45 -0.11
CA GLU A 117 -7.52 -1.55 0.17
C GLU A 117 -7.78 -2.32 -1.12
N VAL A 118 -7.81 -3.65 -0.98
CA VAL A 118 -8.18 -4.57 -2.04
C VAL A 118 -9.32 -5.44 -1.55
N SER A 119 -10.38 -5.51 -2.36
CA SER A 119 -11.52 -6.38 -2.14
C SER A 119 -11.89 -7.05 -3.45
N ALA A 120 -11.77 -8.37 -3.53
CA ALA A 120 -12.04 -9.17 -4.72
C ALA A 120 -11.41 -8.58 -6.01
N ASN A 121 -10.09 -8.32 -5.97
CA ASN A 121 -9.33 -7.69 -7.06
C ASN A 121 -9.72 -6.24 -7.41
N ARG A 122 -10.54 -5.57 -6.60
CA ARG A 122 -10.82 -4.13 -6.74
C ARG A 122 -9.94 -3.33 -5.81
N VAL A 123 -9.17 -2.39 -6.37
CA VAL A 123 -8.22 -1.57 -5.62
C VAL A 123 -8.81 -0.18 -5.37
N SER A 124 -8.96 0.18 -4.10
CA SER A 124 -9.28 1.53 -3.62
C SER A 124 -8.08 2.16 -2.92
N GLU A 125 -7.98 3.48 -3.01
CA GLU A 125 -6.98 4.28 -2.30
C GLU A 125 -7.71 5.31 -1.42
N HIS A 126 -7.23 5.44 -0.20
CA HIS A 126 -7.64 6.49 0.73
C HIS A 126 -6.39 7.22 1.20
N GLU A 127 -6.33 8.53 0.97
CA GLU A 127 -5.32 9.36 1.62
C GLU A 127 -5.72 9.56 3.08
N LEU A 128 -4.79 9.26 3.99
CA LEU A 128 -4.93 9.60 5.39
C LEU A 128 -4.70 11.10 5.52
N THR A 129 -5.81 11.84 5.64
CA THR A 129 -5.75 13.23 6.06
C THR A 129 -4.98 13.31 7.37
N GLN A 130 -4.17 14.37 7.55
CA GLN A 130 -3.32 14.56 8.72
C GLN A 130 -4.07 14.19 10.02
N PRO A 131 -3.37 13.59 11.00
CA PRO A 131 -3.97 13.31 12.30
C PRO A 131 -4.64 14.58 12.78
N CYS A 132 -5.80 14.45 13.42
CA CYS A 132 -6.53 15.52 14.07
C CYS A 132 -5.54 16.30 14.94
N THR A 133 -4.87 17.30 14.36
CA THR A 133 -4.02 18.23 15.06
C THR A 133 -5.04 19.03 15.81
N GLY A 134 -5.23 18.63 17.08
CA GLY A 134 -6.23 19.19 17.94
C GLY A 134 -6.22 20.69 17.72
N VAL A 135 -7.35 21.21 17.22
CA VAL A 135 -7.56 22.65 17.06
C VAL A 135 -6.92 23.27 18.28
N LYS A 136 -5.84 24.05 18.10
CA LYS A 136 -5.20 24.76 19.22
C LYS A 136 -6.34 25.50 19.87
N ARG A 137 -6.86 24.98 20.99
CA ARG A 137 -7.94 25.62 21.72
C ARG A 137 -7.41 27.02 21.97
N PRO A 138 -8.10 28.08 21.51
CA PRO A 138 -7.65 29.43 21.79
C PRO A 138 -7.44 29.49 23.30
N ARG A 139 -6.25 29.92 23.73
CA ARG A 139 -5.95 30.09 25.16
C ARG A 139 -7.15 30.82 25.76
N PRO A 140 -7.84 30.25 26.78
CA PRO A 140 -8.95 30.96 27.38
C PRO A 140 -8.40 32.32 27.81
N ARG A 141 -8.99 33.40 27.27
CA ARG A 141 -8.78 34.74 27.82
C ARG A 141 -9.06 34.59 29.31
N ARG A 142 -8.11 34.99 30.17
CA ARG A 142 -8.34 35.04 31.62
C ARG A 142 -9.58 35.91 31.85
N GLN A 143 -10.73 35.27 32.01
CA GLN A 143 -11.89 35.95 32.52
C GLN A 143 -11.60 36.22 34.00
N PRO A 144 -11.91 37.43 34.51
CA PRO A 144 -11.85 37.67 35.94
C PRO A 144 -12.70 36.61 36.63
N LEU A 145 -12.14 35.99 37.68
CA LEU A 145 -12.86 35.00 38.46
C LEU A 145 -14.16 35.63 39.00
N PRO A 146 -15.27 34.88 39.04
CA PRO A 146 -16.50 35.33 39.67
C PRO A 146 -16.24 35.84 41.09
N ALA A 147 -16.98 36.87 41.52
CA ALA A 147 -16.78 37.54 42.80
C ALA A 147 -16.88 36.62 44.04
N ASN A 148 -17.40 35.40 43.86
CA ASN A 148 -17.54 34.38 44.90
C ASN A 148 -16.33 33.41 44.99
N VAL A 149 -15.25 33.64 44.26
CA VAL A 149 -14.03 32.82 44.37
C VAL A 149 -13.10 33.38 45.44
N ILE A 150 -12.93 32.64 46.53
CA ILE A 150 -11.96 32.95 47.59
C ILE A 150 -10.63 32.29 47.23
N GLU A 151 -9.62 33.09 46.83
CA GLU A 151 -8.26 32.59 46.65
C GLU A 151 -7.59 32.39 48.02
N LEU A 152 -7.43 31.12 48.41
CA LEU A 152 -6.66 30.77 49.60
C LEU A 152 -5.17 30.87 49.30
N ARG A 153 -4.57 32.02 49.62
CA ARG A 153 -3.11 32.16 49.58
C ARG A 153 -2.50 31.49 50.82
N PRO A 154 -1.55 30.56 50.66
CA PRO A 154 -0.86 29.99 51.80
C PRO A 154 -0.06 31.08 52.52
N ARG A 155 -0.27 31.22 53.84
CA ARG A 155 0.60 32.03 54.70
C ARG A 155 1.99 31.38 54.67
N ARG A 156 2.99 32.13 54.19
CA ARG A 156 4.40 31.76 54.40
C ARG A 156 4.68 31.80 55.91
N ALA A 157 5.20 30.70 56.43
CA ALA A 157 5.79 30.61 57.77
C ALA A 157 7.13 31.37 57.80
#